data_AF-A0A9P0QED3-F1
#
_entry.id   AF-A0A9P0QED3-F1
#
_cell.length_a   1.000
_cell.length_b   1.000
_cell.length_c   1.000
_cell.angle_alpha   90.00
_cell.angle_beta   90.00
_cell.angle_gamma   90.00
#
_symmetry.space_group_name_H-M   'P 1'
#
loop_
_entity.id
_entity.type
_entity.pdbx_description
1 polymer ?
#
loop_
_entity_poly.entity_id
_entity_poly.type
_entity_poly.pdbx_seq_one_letter_code
_entity_poly.pdbx_strand_id
1 'polypeptide(L)' 'MKVKLAVQTFSASVGDALEYCNQDLNITKFRGSEATVSFCRKINNILTF' A
#
# COMPACT_ATOMS: atom_id res chain seq x y z
N MET A 1 -15.32 16.14 0.80
CA MET A 1 -14.58 14.85 0.65
C MET A 1 -13.34 14.86 1.54
N LYS A 2 -13.04 13.77 2.27
CA LYS A 2 -11.85 13.68 3.15
C LYS A 2 -10.63 13.17 2.36
N VAL A 3 -10.16 13.96 1.39
CA VAL A 3 -9.07 13.58 0.47
C VAL A 3 -7.77 13.27 1.21
N LYS A 4 -7.46 14.02 2.28
CA LYS A 4 -6.27 13.78 3.12
C LYS A 4 -6.21 12.35 3.67
N LEU A 5 -7.35 11.80 4.09
CA LEU A 5 -7.41 10.44 4.63
C LEU A 5 -7.11 9.40 3.53
N ALA A 6 -7.68 9.59 2.33
CA ALA A 6 -7.45 8.71 1.20
C ALA A 6 -5.98 8.70 0.76
N VAL A 7 -5.33 9.87 0.70
CA VAL A 7 -3.89 9.99 0.37
C VAL A 7 -3.03 9.23 1.38
N GLN A 8 -3.35 9.34 2.67
CA GLN A 8 -2.62 8.62 3.73
C GLN A 8 -2.83 7.11 3.67
N THR A 9 -4.05 6.66 3.36
CA THR A 9 -4.36 5.21 3.26
C THR A 9 -3.69 4.56 2.06
N PHE A 10 -3.58 5.27 0.94
CA PHE A 10 -3.01 4.74 -0.30
C PHE A 10 -1.60 5.27 -0.58
N SER A 11 -0.81 5.53 0.47
CA SER A 11 0.57 5.97 0.32
C SER A 11 1.50 4.82 -0.08
N ALA A 12 2.68 5.18 -0.60
CA ALA A 12 3.75 4.22 -0.86
C ALA A 12 4.15 3.45 0.40
N SER A 13 4.23 4.13 1.55
CA SER A 13 4.59 3.50 2.83
C SER A 13 3.63 2.42 3.30
N VAL A 14 2.33 2.55 3.02
CA VAL A 14 1.35 1.48 3.30
C VAL A 14 1.59 0.28 2.38
N GLY A 15 1.90 0.52 1.11
CA GLY A 15 2.30 -0.53 0.17
C GLY A 15 3.56 -1.27 0.63
N ASP A 16 4.59 -0.56 1.05
CA ASP A 16 5.85 -1.15 1.50
C ASP A 16 5.66 -1.98 2.79
N ALA A 17 4.80 -1.53 3.71
CA ALA A 17 4.46 -2.31 4.90
C ALA A 17 3.71 -3.61 4.57
N LEU A 18 2.82 -3.60 3.57
CA LEU A 18 2.12 -4.80 3.09
C LEU A 18 3.08 -5.78 2.41
N GLU A 19 4.05 -5.27 1.64
CA GLU A 19 5.08 -6.07 0.99
C GLU A 19 6.00 -6.71 2.03
N TYR A 20 6.46 -5.95 3.03
CA TYR A 20 7.27 -6.45 4.13
C TYR A 20 6.58 -7.56 4.93
N CYS A 21 5.29 -7.38 5.26
CA CYS A 21 4.51 -8.41 5.95
C CYS A 21 4.37 -9.70 5.13
N ASN A 22 4.32 -9.59 3.81
CA ASN A 22 4.14 -10.73 2.91
C ASN A 22 5.47 -11.43 2.58
N GLN A 23 6.49 -10.68 2.15
CA GLN A 23 7.72 -11.23 1.60
C GLN A 23 8.82 -11.45 2.65
N ASP A 24 9.02 -10.51 3.57
CA ASP A 24 10.07 -10.61 4.58
C ASP A 24 9.58 -11.42 5.80
N LEU A 25 8.41 -11.06 6.34
CA LEU A 25 7.85 -11.74 7.52
C LEU A 25 7.06 -13.02 7.18
N ASN A 26 6.73 -13.26 5.92
CA ASN A 26 6.01 -14.45 5.46
C ASN A 26 4.70 -14.71 6.23
N ILE A 27 3.97 -13.65 6.62
CA ILE A 27 2.73 -13.77 7.38
C ILE A 27 1.61 -14.24 6.44
N THR A 28 1.08 -15.45 6.67
CA THR A 28 0.06 -16.10 5.82
C THR A 28 -1.16 -15.23 5.50
N LYS A 29 -1.55 -14.33 6.42
CA LYS A 29 -2.69 -13.41 6.23
C LYS A 29 -2.44 -12.35 5.15
N PHE A 30 -1.20 -12.06 4.82
CA PHE A 30 -0.81 -11.07 3.81
C PHE A 30 -0.43 -11.71 2.46
N ARG A 31 -0.55 -13.02 2.32
CA ARG A 31 -0.31 -13.71 1.05
C ARG A 31 -1.30 -13.23 -0.01
N GLY A 32 -0.80 -12.87 -1.20
CA GLY A 32 -1.64 -12.31 -2.26
C GLY A 32 -1.83 -10.78 -2.18
N SER A 33 -1.10 -10.09 -1.28
CA SER A 33 -1.20 -8.63 -1.13
C SER A 33 -0.56 -7.84 -2.27
N GLU A 34 0.14 -8.48 -3.21
CA GLU A 34 0.95 -7.83 -4.25
C GLU A 34 0.13 -6.88 -5.14
N ALA A 35 -1.11 -7.26 -5.44
CA ALA A 35 -2.02 -6.40 -6.21
C ALA A 35 -2.36 -5.12 -5.43
N THR A 36 -2.58 -5.22 -4.12
CA THR A 36 -2.85 -4.08 -3.23
C THR A 36 -1.61 -3.20 -3.07
N VAL A 37 -0.42 -3.79 -2.93
CA VAL A 37 0.87 -3.05 -2.91
C VAL A 37 1.01 -2.22 -4.19
N SER A 38 0.77 -2.85 -5.35
CA SER A 38 0.84 -2.16 -6.65
C SER A 38 -0.18 -1.01 -6.74
N PHE A 39 -1.40 -1.23 -6.24
CA PHE A 39 -2.43 -0.20 -6.19
C PHE A 39 -2.01 0.99 -5.32
N CYS A 40 -1.53 0.76 -4.09
CA CYS A 40 -1.03 1.81 -3.20
C CYS A 40 0.06 2.65 -3.87
N ARG A 41 1.07 2.01 -4.50
CA ARG A 41 2.15 2.72 -5.21
C ARG A 41 1.63 3.58 -6.37
N LYS A 42 0.70 3.04 -7.18
CA LYS A 42 0.10 3.78 -8.32
C LYS A 42 -0.72 4.99 -7.85
N ILE A 43 -1.56 4.80 -6.83
CA ILE A 43 -2.40 5.89 -6.30
C ILE A 43 -1.54 6.95 -5.62
N ASN A 44 -0.52 6.55 -4.84
CA ASN A 44 0.45 7.48 -4.28
C ASN A 44 1.01 8.40 -5.37
N ASN A 45 1.49 7.83 -6.49
CA ASN A 45 2.09 8.60 -7.58
C ASN A 45 1.08 9.53 -8.28
N ILE A 46 -0.20 9.14 -8.39
CA ILE A 46 -1.25 9.99 -8.95
C ILE A 46 -1.59 11.16 -8.01
N LEU A 47 -1.52 10.94 -6.70
CA LEU A 47 -1.92 11.91 -5.67
C LEU A 47 -0.74 12.71 -5.08
N THR A 48 0.49 12.44 -5.52
CA THR A 48 1.66 13.21 -5.10
C THR A 48 1.62 14.56 -5.82
N PHE A 49 1.45 15.63 -5.06
CA PHE A 49 1.53 17.03 -5.51
C PHE A 49 2.86 17.65 -5.06
#